data_AF-A0AAX3WT06-F1
#
_entry.id   AF-A0AAX3WT06-F1
#
_cell.length_a   1.000
_cell.length_b   1.000
_cell.length_c   1.000
_cell.angle_alpha   90.00
_cell.angle_beta   90.00
_cell.angle_gamma   90.00
#
_symmetry.space_group_name_H-M   'P 1'
#
loop_
_entity.id
_entity.type
_entity.pdbx_description
1 polymer ?
#
loop_
_entity_poly.entity_id
_entity_poly.type
_entity_poly.pdbx_seq_one_letter_code
_entity_poly.pdbx_strand_id
1 'polypeptide(L)'
;MKITSYTNTVNFLQTIYTPSKGDGNPQALKKDQDVVTIGKEARSLFDSHIQLQEAPEEIAQKIASMFKDGGKLNYVESEEQLAIRAEQQARLDEEIEHNVLAIIIPHIQTNEKLVNSLKGASQQALDATYSTISQNLLVHNVGNMTEEQRQAMISLGLEKAQFIADNYLEGKQAKYFMEAMTTIAKFAVNGVKNDNGTVSYAIEKGPLVHAPDDYIHIDDLVKDAYPEKWQSFKDKIVAATEKQDKDALVEAFREYNQLVKSIYTNQPHLVQEKIKDYGKWQENIKNTEVSKQFSQLDKTSLSNFMEDIKTTNAWLSNEFLAKDLKNFQRYLTRNH
;
A
#
# COMPACT_ATOMS: atom_id res chain seq x y z
N MET A 1 -31.40 -28.47 9.71
CA MET A 1 -30.13 -27.74 9.98
C MET A 1 -30.50 -26.27 10.20
N LYS A 2 -30.37 -25.73 11.41
CA LYS A 2 -30.74 -24.34 11.72
C LYS A 2 -29.57 -23.43 11.34
N ILE A 3 -29.75 -22.63 10.30
CA ILE A 3 -28.78 -21.60 9.89
C ILE A 3 -29.26 -20.28 10.49
N THR A 4 -28.52 -19.78 11.48
CA THR A 4 -28.78 -18.48 12.11
C THR A 4 -28.01 -17.43 11.32
N SER A 5 -28.72 -16.57 10.58
CA SER A 5 -28.11 -15.44 9.86
C SER A 5 -27.84 -14.30 10.84
N TYR A 6 -26.56 -14.01 11.11
CA TYR A 6 -26.16 -12.82 11.86
C TYR A 6 -25.92 -11.68 10.88
N THR A 7 -26.87 -10.75 10.78
CA THR A 7 -26.68 -9.48 10.08
C THR A 7 -26.25 -8.45 11.13
N ASN A 8 -24.95 -8.12 11.16
CA ASN A 8 -24.46 -6.99 11.96
C ASN A 8 -23.69 -6.03 11.05
N THR A 9 -24.23 -4.82 10.98
CA THR A 9 -23.74 -3.61 10.34
C THR A 9 -22.52 -3.05 11.07
N VAL A 10 -21.33 -3.05 10.44
CA VAL A 10 -20.17 -2.27 10.90
C VAL A 10 -19.35 -1.73 9.71
N ASN A 11 -19.28 -0.39 9.65
CA ASN A 11 -18.29 0.53 9.04
C ASN A 11 -17.89 0.38 7.56
N PHE A 12 -18.65 1.07 6.71
CA PHE A 12 -18.27 1.45 5.34
C PHE A 12 -17.94 2.95 5.28
N LEU A 13 -16.84 3.37 5.91
CA LEU A 13 -16.32 4.74 5.78
C LEU A 13 -14.79 4.67 5.76
N GLN A 14 -14.22 4.40 4.59
CA GLN A 14 -12.87 4.84 4.21
C GLN A 14 -12.59 4.46 2.74
N THR A 15 -13.24 5.16 1.81
CA THR A 15 -12.73 5.44 0.45
C THR A 15 -13.70 6.35 -0.28
N ILE A 16 -13.76 7.63 0.11
CA ILE A 16 -14.34 8.66 -0.75
C ILE A 16 -13.48 9.93 -0.63
N TYR A 17 -12.68 10.18 -1.66
CA TYR A 17 -12.26 11.52 -2.02
C TYR A 17 -12.46 11.65 -3.54
N THR A 18 -13.43 12.46 -3.91
CA THR A 18 -13.64 12.99 -5.26
C THR A 18 -13.54 14.51 -5.18
N PRO A 19 -12.95 15.19 -6.17
CA PRO A 19 -13.32 16.55 -6.47
C PRO A 19 -14.39 16.58 -7.57
N SER A 20 -15.40 17.39 -7.28
CA SER A 20 -16.54 17.85 -8.07
C SER A 20 -16.34 18.05 -9.57
N LYS A 21 -17.40 17.75 -10.33
CA LYS A 21 -17.67 18.13 -11.72
C LYS A 21 -17.68 19.65 -11.92
N GLY A 22 -17.32 20.06 -13.14
CA GLY A 22 -17.71 21.35 -13.74
C GLY A 22 -18.13 21.11 -15.20
N ASP A 23 -19.35 21.51 -15.54
CA ASP A 23 -19.97 21.41 -16.86
C ASP A 23 -19.28 22.32 -17.90
N GLY A 24 -19.22 21.90 -19.17
CA GLY A 24 -18.73 22.76 -20.26
C GLY A 24 -18.65 22.09 -21.63
N ASN A 25 -19.64 22.39 -22.47
CA ASN A 25 -19.78 22.06 -23.89
C ASN A 25 -18.50 22.32 -24.73
N PRO A 26 -18.10 21.44 -25.68
CA PRO A 26 -16.90 21.66 -26.50
C PRO A 26 -17.19 22.64 -27.65
N GLN A 27 -16.95 23.94 -27.43
CA GLN A 27 -16.75 24.87 -28.53
C GLN A 27 -15.27 24.98 -28.86
N ALA A 28 -14.92 24.55 -30.07
CA ALA A 28 -13.62 24.76 -30.68
C ALA A 28 -13.30 26.27 -30.72
N LEU A 29 -12.37 26.72 -29.88
CA LEU A 29 -11.80 28.06 -29.97
C LEU A 29 -10.78 28.08 -31.11
N LYS A 30 -11.05 28.98 -32.07
CA LYS A 30 -10.26 29.21 -33.28
C LYS A 30 -8.84 29.68 -32.94
N LYS A 31 -7.89 29.24 -33.76
CA LYS A 31 -6.46 29.17 -33.49
C LYS A 31 -5.69 30.49 -33.57
N ASP A 32 -6.27 31.60 -34.00
CA ASP A 32 -5.49 32.79 -34.38
C ASP A 32 -6.15 34.13 -33.97
N GLN A 33 -6.53 34.30 -32.71
CA GLN A 33 -6.80 35.64 -32.16
C GLN A 33 -5.80 35.99 -31.05
N ASP A 34 -4.80 36.75 -31.49
CA ASP A 34 -3.82 37.61 -30.79
C ASP A 34 -3.20 37.11 -29.48
N VAL A 35 -2.12 36.35 -29.66
CA VAL A 35 -1.05 36.10 -28.66
C VAL A 35 -0.51 37.40 -28.04
N VAL A 36 -0.57 38.52 -28.78
CA VAL A 36 -0.19 39.86 -28.31
C VAL A 36 -1.19 40.42 -27.28
N THR A 37 -2.48 40.08 -27.39
CA THR A 37 -3.53 40.50 -26.45
C THR A 37 -3.46 39.71 -25.16
N ILE A 38 -3.27 38.38 -25.26
CA ILE A 38 -3.05 37.50 -24.10
C ILE A 38 -1.79 37.90 -23.32
N GLY A 39 -0.71 38.24 -24.02
CA GLY A 39 0.54 38.70 -23.38
C GLY A 39 0.39 40.04 -22.64
N LYS A 40 -0.47 40.94 -23.12
CA LYS A 40 -0.75 42.21 -22.43
C LYS A 40 -1.68 42.03 -21.23
N GLU A 41 -2.67 41.16 -21.32
CA GLU A 41 -3.58 40.84 -20.20
C GLU A 41 -2.84 40.09 -19.08
N ALA A 42 -1.95 39.15 -19.42
CA ALA A 42 -1.13 38.44 -18.43
C ALA A 42 -0.16 39.38 -17.69
N ARG A 43 0.39 40.38 -18.38
CA ARG A 43 1.26 41.39 -17.77
C ARG A 43 0.48 42.33 -16.84
N SER A 44 -0.72 42.75 -17.25
CA SER A 44 -1.65 43.51 -16.40
C SER A 44 -2.11 42.74 -15.16
N LEU A 45 -2.27 41.42 -15.26
CA LEU A 45 -2.62 40.54 -14.12
C LEU A 45 -1.44 40.34 -13.17
N PHE A 46 -0.21 40.25 -13.69
CA PHE A 46 1.02 40.16 -12.89
C PHE A 46 1.31 41.47 -12.14
N ASP A 47 1.17 42.62 -12.81
CA ASP A 47 1.42 43.95 -12.23
C ASP A 47 0.35 44.36 -11.19
N SER A 48 -0.87 43.80 -11.27
CA SER A 48 -1.96 44.12 -10.34
C SER A 48 -1.94 43.31 -9.04
N HIS A 49 -1.29 42.14 -9.02
CA HIS A 49 -1.32 41.23 -7.86
C HIS A 49 -0.03 41.20 -7.05
N ILE A 50 1.08 41.72 -7.58
CA ILE A 50 2.30 41.92 -6.83
C ILE A 50 2.72 43.38 -7.01
N GLN A 51 2.54 44.20 -5.97
CA GLN A 51 3.19 45.52 -5.90
C GLN A 51 4.71 45.35 -5.75
N LEU A 52 5.38 44.82 -6.78
CA LEU A 52 6.82 44.89 -6.91
C LEU A 52 7.13 46.25 -7.53
N GLN A 53 7.18 47.28 -6.68
CA GLN A 53 7.93 48.47 -7.02
C GLN A 53 9.40 48.05 -7.20
N GLU A 54 9.84 48.11 -8.45
CA GLU A 54 11.24 48.04 -8.89
C GLU A 54 11.97 46.73 -8.56
N ALA A 55 11.64 45.65 -9.29
CA ALA A 55 12.59 44.55 -9.42
C ALA A 55 13.86 45.07 -10.13
N PRO A 56 15.07 44.93 -9.55
CA PRO A 56 16.32 45.34 -10.19
C PRO A 56 16.46 44.77 -11.59
N GLU A 57 17.05 45.54 -12.52
CA GLU A 57 17.17 45.19 -13.95
C GLU A 57 17.76 43.78 -14.18
N GLU A 58 18.66 43.31 -13.31
CA GLU A 58 19.21 41.96 -13.32
C GLU A 58 18.17 40.85 -13.12
N ILE A 59 17.19 41.05 -12.24
CA ILE A 59 16.12 40.07 -11.99
C ILE A 59 15.16 40.04 -13.18
N ALA A 60 14.84 41.21 -13.75
CA ALA A 60 14.02 41.31 -14.95
C ALA A 60 14.70 40.66 -16.16
N GLN A 61 16.01 40.87 -16.34
CA GLN A 61 16.80 40.22 -17.40
C GLN A 61 16.90 38.70 -17.19
N LYS A 62 17.07 38.24 -15.94
CA LYS A 62 17.09 36.81 -15.62
C LYS A 62 15.75 36.14 -15.93
N ILE A 63 14.64 36.79 -15.59
CA ILE A 63 13.29 36.33 -15.92
C ILE A 63 13.07 36.30 -17.44
N ALA A 64 13.44 37.37 -18.15
CA ALA A 64 13.35 37.41 -19.61
C ALA A 64 14.21 36.33 -20.28
N SER A 65 15.39 36.02 -19.74
CA SER A 65 16.28 35.00 -20.30
C SER A 65 15.74 33.57 -20.19
N MET A 66 14.78 33.33 -19.28
CA MET A 66 14.09 32.04 -19.12
C MET A 66 13.00 31.78 -20.18
N PHE A 67 12.70 32.78 -21.03
CA PHE A 67 11.74 32.65 -22.12
C PHE A 67 12.45 32.78 -23.48
N LYS A 68 12.84 31.66 -24.09
CA LYS A 68 13.21 31.60 -25.53
C LYS A 68 12.13 30.86 -26.32
N ASP A 69 11.95 31.26 -27.58
CA ASP A 69 11.10 30.62 -28.58
C ASP A 69 9.65 30.36 -28.16
N GLY A 70 8.88 31.44 -27.97
CA GLY A 70 7.42 31.33 -27.95
C GLY A 70 6.81 30.77 -26.66
N GLY A 71 7.34 31.17 -25.50
CA GLY A 71 6.61 31.11 -24.24
C GLY A 71 6.66 29.79 -23.47
N LYS A 72 7.59 28.88 -23.78
CA LYS A 72 7.85 27.71 -22.93
C LYS A 72 8.98 28.02 -21.94
N LEU A 73 8.66 27.97 -20.64
CA LEU A 73 9.65 27.96 -19.56
C LEU A 73 10.56 26.74 -19.76
N ASN A 74 11.81 26.98 -20.15
CA ASN A 74 12.84 25.95 -20.16
C ASN A 74 13.73 26.16 -18.93
N TYR A 75 13.15 25.90 -17.75
CA TYR A 75 13.94 25.75 -16.53
C TYR A 75 14.55 24.35 -16.54
N VAL A 76 15.80 24.26 -17.01
CA VAL A 76 16.63 23.06 -16.85
C VAL A 76 17.52 23.33 -15.65
N GLU A 77 17.21 22.65 -14.56
CA GLU A 77 18.02 22.72 -13.35
C GLU A 77 19.41 22.14 -13.61
N SER A 78 20.46 22.87 -13.23
CA SER A 78 21.83 22.38 -13.40
C SER A 78 22.09 21.14 -12.52
N GLU A 79 23.01 20.27 -12.93
CA GLU A 79 23.39 19.08 -12.14
C GLU A 79 23.82 19.44 -10.71
N GLU A 80 24.49 20.59 -10.53
CA GLU A 80 24.91 21.09 -9.22
C GLU A 80 23.71 21.50 -8.35
N GLN A 81 22.69 22.15 -8.92
CA GLN A 81 21.46 22.49 -8.21
C GLN A 81 20.61 21.27 -7.86
N LEU A 82 20.57 20.28 -8.75
CA LEU A 82 19.96 18.98 -8.47
C LEU A 82 20.67 18.27 -7.32
N ALA A 83 22.01 18.29 -7.29
CA ALA A 83 22.80 17.70 -6.21
C ALA A 83 22.57 18.42 -4.87
N ILE A 84 22.58 19.77 -4.85
CA ILE A 84 22.31 20.56 -3.65
C ILE A 84 20.89 20.31 -3.13
N ARG A 85 19.88 20.25 -4.00
CA ARG A 85 18.51 19.92 -3.59
C ARG A 85 18.42 18.49 -3.08
N ALA A 86 19.04 17.53 -3.76
CA ALA A 86 19.05 16.14 -3.32
C ALA A 86 19.70 15.98 -1.94
N GLU A 87 20.79 16.71 -1.68
CA GLU A 87 21.47 16.73 -0.39
C GLU A 87 20.62 17.44 0.69
N GLN A 88 20.02 18.59 0.38
CA GLN A 88 19.10 19.29 1.28
C GLN A 88 17.87 18.46 1.61
N GLN A 89 17.30 17.77 0.62
CA GLN A 89 16.18 16.85 0.81
C GLN A 89 16.61 15.63 1.64
N ALA A 90 17.79 15.06 1.38
CA ALA A 90 18.33 13.96 2.19
C ALA A 90 18.53 14.38 3.65
N ARG A 91 19.03 15.59 3.92
CA ARG A 91 19.11 16.14 5.28
C ARG A 91 17.73 16.35 5.90
N LEU A 92 16.77 16.87 5.14
CA LEU A 92 15.41 17.07 5.63
C LEU A 92 14.72 15.74 5.95
N ASP A 93 14.92 14.71 5.12
CA ASP A 93 14.43 13.35 5.33
C ASP A 93 15.14 12.62 6.50
N GLU A 94 16.34 13.08 6.86
CA GLU A 94 17.04 12.68 8.10
C GLU A 94 16.47 13.39 9.33
N GLU A 95 16.12 14.68 9.22
CA GLU A 95 15.59 15.52 10.30
C GLU A 95 14.09 15.32 10.60
N ILE A 96 13.28 14.89 9.62
CA ILE A 96 11.85 14.63 9.82
C ILE A 96 11.63 13.19 10.31
N GLU A 97 10.96 13.05 11.46
CA GLU A 97 10.47 11.75 11.95
C GLU A 97 9.32 11.24 11.09
N HIS A 98 9.65 10.48 10.05
CA HIS A 98 8.67 9.67 9.34
C HIS A 98 8.46 8.35 10.10
N ASN A 99 7.33 8.20 10.78
CA ASN A 99 6.82 6.90 11.21
C ASN A 99 6.48 6.07 9.97
N VAL A 100 6.68 4.76 10.04
CA VAL A 100 6.33 3.88 8.93
C VAL A 100 4.81 3.74 8.91
N LEU A 101 4.19 4.01 7.76
CA LEU A 101 2.76 3.81 7.60
C LEU A 101 2.40 2.35 7.87
N ALA A 102 1.41 2.13 8.73
CA ALA A 102 0.89 0.80 9.00
C ALA A 102 0.39 0.17 7.70
N ILE A 103 0.88 -1.04 7.41
CA ILE A 103 0.48 -1.81 6.23
C ILE A 103 -0.71 -2.68 6.61
N ILE A 104 -1.80 -2.54 5.87
CA ILE A 104 -2.97 -3.43 6.00
C ILE A 104 -2.67 -4.70 5.21
N ILE A 105 -2.61 -5.83 5.90
CA ILE A 105 -2.51 -7.14 5.25
C ILE A 105 -3.91 -7.51 4.71
N PRO A 106 -4.07 -7.83 3.41
CA PRO A 106 -5.41 -8.12 2.86
C PRO A 106 -6.14 -9.29 3.53
N HIS A 107 -5.39 -10.30 4.00
CA HIS A 107 -5.97 -11.43 4.73
C HIS A 107 -6.38 -11.02 6.15
N ILE A 108 -7.70 -10.96 6.41
CA ILE A 108 -8.30 -10.35 7.60
C ILE A 108 -7.74 -10.92 8.90
N GLN A 109 -7.77 -12.25 9.05
CA GLN A 109 -7.33 -12.90 10.28
C GLN A 109 -5.82 -12.73 10.53
N THR A 110 -5.02 -12.65 9.45
CA THR A 110 -3.57 -12.40 9.57
C THR A 110 -3.31 -10.96 9.98
N ASN A 111 -4.03 -10.01 9.38
CA ASN A 111 -3.96 -8.60 9.74
C ASN A 111 -4.35 -8.36 11.20
N GLU A 112 -5.47 -8.93 11.62
CA GLU A 112 -5.94 -8.81 13.00
C GLU A 112 -4.91 -9.40 13.97
N LYS A 113 -4.37 -10.59 13.69
CA LYS A 113 -3.34 -11.20 14.52
C LYS A 113 -2.10 -10.30 14.63
N LEU A 114 -1.63 -9.74 13.51
CA LEU A 114 -0.52 -8.80 13.49
C LEU A 114 -0.80 -7.57 14.37
N VAL A 115 -1.92 -6.87 14.11
CA VAL A 115 -2.30 -5.65 14.83
C VAL A 115 -2.47 -5.91 16.33
N ASN A 116 -3.15 -7.00 16.71
CA ASN A 116 -3.35 -7.35 18.12
C ASN A 116 -2.04 -7.74 18.81
N SER A 117 -1.13 -8.41 18.09
CA SER A 117 0.19 -8.78 18.64
C SER A 117 1.08 -7.56 18.92
N LEU A 118 0.89 -6.48 18.17
CA LEU A 118 1.63 -5.22 18.31
C LEU A 118 0.96 -4.21 19.25
N LYS A 119 -0.19 -4.55 19.84
CA LYS A 119 -0.93 -3.62 20.71
C LYS A 119 -0.09 -3.26 21.95
N GLY A 120 0.25 -1.98 22.07
CA GLY A 120 1.08 -1.46 23.16
C GLY A 120 2.59 -1.68 22.98
N ALA A 121 3.03 -2.17 21.83
CA ALA A 121 4.44 -2.21 21.48
C ALA A 121 5.01 -0.79 21.30
N SER A 122 6.32 -0.64 21.44
CA SER A 122 7.00 0.63 21.20
C SER A 122 6.91 1.07 19.74
N GLN A 123 7.04 2.37 19.48
CA GLN A 123 7.05 2.89 18.10
C GLN A 123 8.20 2.29 17.28
N GLN A 124 9.35 2.02 17.91
CA GLN A 124 10.49 1.32 17.28
C GLN A 124 10.08 -0.05 16.73
N ALA A 125 9.36 -0.85 17.53
CA ALA A 125 8.90 -2.17 17.13
C ALA A 125 7.86 -2.10 16.02
N LEU A 126 6.95 -1.12 16.07
CA LEU A 126 5.95 -0.87 15.03
C LEU A 126 6.62 -0.50 13.69
N ASP A 127 7.49 0.51 13.71
CA ASP A 127 8.19 1.01 12.53
C ASP A 127 9.08 -0.08 11.91
N ALA A 128 9.86 -0.78 12.74
CA ALA A 128 10.70 -1.87 12.29
C ALA A 128 9.86 -2.99 11.66
N THR A 129 8.72 -3.34 12.25
CA THR A 129 7.82 -4.37 11.71
C THR A 129 7.29 -3.99 10.32
N TYR A 130 6.67 -2.81 10.20
CA TYR A 130 6.07 -2.41 8.93
C TYR A 130 7.13 -2.13 7.85
N SER A 131 8.32 -1.67 8.25
CA SER A 131 9.47 -1.60 7.35
C SER A 131 9.89 -2.99 6.88
N THR A 132 10.01 -3.97 7.76
CA THR A 132 10.36 -5.35 7.39
C THR A 132 9.32 -5.94 6.43
N ILE A 133 8.03 -5.71 6.66
CA ILE A 133 6.98 -6.16 5.75
C ILE A 133 7.14 -5.51 4.37
N SER A 134 7.30 -4.19 4.28
CA SER A 134 7.40 -3.49 2.99
C SER A 134 8.73 -3.67 2.25
N GLN A 135 9.83 -3.93 2.97
CA GLN A 135 11.18 -3.96 2.41
C GLN A 135 11.72 -5.39 2.20
N ASN A 136 11.18 -6.39 2.89
CA ASN A 136 11.67 -7.77 2.80
C ASN A 136 10.60 -8.79 2.39
N LEU A 137 9.34 -8.62 2.80
CA LEU A 137 8.29 -9.62 2.59
C LEU A 137 7.41 -9.28 1.37
N LEU A 138 6.62 -8.21 1.48
CA LEU A 138 5.65 -7.79 0.48
C LEU A 138 6.18 -6.64 -0.39
N VAL A 139 7.38 -6.83 -0.93
CA VAL A 139 8.08 -5.85 -1.79
C VAL A 139 7.40 -5.78 -3.16
N HIS A 140 6.85 -4.61 -3.50
CA HIS A 140 6.14 -4.43 -4.78
C HIS A 140 7.04 -4.61 -6.00
N ASN A 141 8.29 -4.15 -5.95
CA ASN A 141 9.23 -4.24 -7.06
C ASN A 141 10.60 -4.71 -6.57
N VAL A 142 11.04 -5.87 -7.06
CA VAL A 142 12.33 -6.50 -6.75
C VAL A 142 13.34 -6.38 -7.91
N GLY A 143 12.96 -5.65 -8.96
CA GLY A 143 13.76 -5.44 -10.16
C GLY A 143 14.30 -6.75 -10.74
N ASN A 144 15.62 -6.79 -10.91
CA ASN A 144 16.33 -7.91 -11.52
C ASN A 144 16.71 -9.02 -10.52
N MET A 145 16.24 -8.96 -9.26
CA MET A 145 16.52 -10.04 -8.29
C MET A 145 16.10 -11.40 -8.84
N THR A 146 16.98 -12.39 -8.73
CA THR A 146 16.62 -13.77 -9.03
C THR A 146 15.63 -14.30 -7.98
N GLU A 147 14.97 -15.42 -8.28
CA GLU A 147 14.08 -16.04 -7.30
C GLU A 147 14.83 -16.45 -6.03
N GLU A 148 16.06 -16.96 -6.17
CA GLU A 148 16.91 -17.29 -5.02
C GLU A 148 17.24 -16.07 -4.14
N GLN A 149 17.54 -14.92 -4.76
CA GLN A 149 17.75 -13.66 -4.04
C GLN A 149 16.48 -13.19 -3.33
N ARG A 150 15.32 -13.34 -3.99
CA ARG A 150 14.02 -13.00 -3.40
C ARG A 150 13.69 -13.89 -2.21
N GLN A 151 13.97 -15.20 -2.29
CA GLN A 151 13.82 -16.13 -1.17
C GLN A 151 14.77 -15.80 -0.01
N ALA A 152 16.01 -15.39 -0.30
CA ALA A 152 16.96 -14.93 0.72
C ALA A 152 16.48 -13.64 1.40
N MET A 153 15.92 -12.71 0.63
CA MET A 153 15.34 -11.46 1.15
C MET A 153 14.15 -11.75 2.09
N ILE A 154 13.26 -12.67 1.71
CA ILE A 154 12.13 -13.09 2.54
C ILE A 154 12.61 -13.79 3.82
N SER A 155 13.61 -14.67 3.70
CA SER A 155 14.26 -15.34 4.84
C SER A 155 14.82 -14.30 5.82
N LEU A 156 15.58 -13.30 5.33
CA LEU A 156 16.09 -12.20 6.15
C LEU A 156 14.96 -11.41 6.83
N GLY A 157 13.87 -11.14 6.12
CA GLY A 157 12.69 -10.47 6.68
C GLY A 157 12.08 -11.24 7.85
N LEU A 158 12.00 -12.56 7.77
CA LEU A 158 11.48 -13.39 8.86
C LEU A 158 12.43 -13.41 10.07
N GLU A 159 13.74 -13.41 9.85
CA GLU A 159 14.73 -13.34 10.92
C GLU A 159 14.75 -11.96 11.61
N LYS A 160 14.54 -10.88 10.86
CA LYS A 160 14.31 -9.54 11.41
C LYS A 160 13.05 -9.52 12.28
N ALA A 161 11.97 -10.16 11.83
CA ALA A 161 10.77 -10.31 12.64
C ALA A 161 11.07 -11.08 13.94
N GLN A 162 11.82 -12.18 13.87
CA GLN A 162 12.22 -12.93 15.05
C GLN A 162 13.03 -12.07 16.02
N PHE A 163 13.97 -11.26 15.52
CA PHE A 163 14.71 -10.31 16.36
C PHE A 163 13.79 -9.31 17.08
N ILE A 164 12.78 -8.76 16.40
CA ILE A 164 11.79 -7.87 17.01
C ILE A 164 10.99 -8.62 18.09
N ALA A 165 10.53 -9.84 17.80
CA ALA A 165 9.79 -10.66 18.76
C ALA A 165 10.59 -10.97 20.02
N ASP A 166 11.87 -11.30 19.87
CA ASP A 166 12.74 -11.70 20.98
C ASP A 166 13.14 -10.53 21.88
N ASN A 167 13.23 -9.31 21.32
CA ASN A 167 13.83 -8.17 22.00
C ASN A 167 12.82 -7.04 22.35
N TYR A 168 11.66 -7.00 21.71
CA TYR A 168 10.71 -5.87 21.83
C TYR A 168 9.27 -6.29 22.15
N LEU A 169 8.96 -7.60 22.17
CA LEU A 169 7.64 -8.12 22.49
C LEU A 169 7.72 -9.15 23.60
N GLU A 170 6.62 -9.36 24.33
CA GLU A 170 6.59 -10.25 25.48
C GLU A 170 5.55 -11.37 25.34
N GLY A 171 5.89 -12.55 25.87
CA GLY A 171 4.97 -13.67 26.07
C GLY A 171 4.12 -14.02 24.84
N LYS A 172 2.79 -13.94 24.99
CA LYS A 172 1.84 -14.31 23.92
C LYS A 172 1.89 -13.35 22.72
N GLN A 173 2.29 -12.09 22.92
CA GLN A 173 2.40 -11.12 21.82
C GLN A 173 3.49 -11.53 20.86
N ALA A 174 4.70 -11.84 21.35
CA ALA A 174 5.80 -12.33 20.53
C ALA A 174 5.42 -13.58 19.71
N LYS A 175 4.70 -14.54 20.34
CA LYS A 175 4.21 -15.73 19.65
C LYS A 175 3.23 -15.40 18.53
N TYR A 176 2.17 -14.64 18.82
CA TYR A 176 1.16 -14.30 17.81
C TYR A 176 1.72 -13.42 16.69
N PHE A 177 2.67 -12.54 17.03
CA PHE A 177 3.43 -11.76 16.08
C PHE A 177 4.19 -12.66 15.10
N MET A 178 4.96 -13.63 15.61
CA MET A 178 5.71 -14.54 14.74
C MET A 178 4.81 -15.46 13.92
N GLU A 179 3.66 -15.88 14.45
CA GLU A 179 2.66 -16.60 13.65
C GLU A 179 2.16 -15.74 12.47
N ALA A 180 1.85 -14.46 12.71
CA ALA A 180 1.40 -13.55 11.66
C ALA A 180 2.51 -13.28 10.63
N MET A 181 3.72 -12.97 11.08
CA MET A 181 4.87 -12.69 10.22
C MET A 181 5.28 -13.92 9.39
N THR A 182 5.18 -15.13 9.94
CA THR A 182 5.39 -16.38 9.21
C THR A 182 4.35 -16.55 8.11
N THR A 183 3.07 -16.29 8.39
CA THR A 183 2.02 -16.34 7.36
C THR A 183 2.25 -15.28 6.26
N ILE A 184 2.67 -14.07 6.63
CA ILE A 184 3.01 -13.02 5.66
C ILE A 184 4.22 -13.43 4.81
N ALA A 185 5.25 -14.04 5.40
CA ALA A 185 6.39 -14.57 4.65
C ALA A 185 5.95 -15.67 3.66
N LYS A 186 4.98 -16.51 4.02
CA LYS A 186 4.40 -17.50 3.09
C LYS A 186 3.62 -16.86 1.95
N PHE A 187 2.88 -15.77 2.22
CA PHE A 187 2.31 -14.95 1.14
C PHE A 187 3.39 -14.40 0.23
N ALA A 188 4.49 -13.91 0.82
CA ALA A 188 5.62 -13.39 0.07
C ALA A 188 6.23 -14.46 -0.85
N VAL A 189 6.49 -15.66 -0.35
CA VAL A 189 7.05 -16.77 -1.13
C VAL A 189 6.18 -17.09 -2.35
N ASN A 190 4.85 -17.08 -2.22
CA ASN A 190 3.92 -17.35 -3.32
C ASN A 190 3.71 -16.17 -4.28
N GLY A 191 4.39 -15.03 -4.07
CA GLY A 191 4.34 -13.90 -4.98
C GLY A 191 4.90 -14.24 -6.36
N VAL A 192 4.21 -13.79 -7.41
CA VAL A 192 4.62 -14.01 -8.80
C VAL A 192 5.26 -12.74 -9.34
N LYS A 193 6.55 -12.83 -9.71
CA LYS A 193 7.30 -11.74 -10.33
C LYS A 193 7.03 -11.70 -11.84
N ASN A 194 6.72 -10.53 -12.38
CA ASN A 194 6.62 -10.30 -13.82
C ASN A 194 7.96 -9.85 -14.43
N ASP A 195 8.01 -9.69 -15.76
CA ASP A 195 9.22 -9.31 -16.49
C ASP A 195 9.78 -7.94 -16.10
N ASN A 196 8.93 -7.05 -15.55
CA ASN A 196 9.32 -5.72 -15.06
C ASN A 196 9.83 -5.74 -13.60
N GLY A 197 9.97 -6.92 -13.00
CA GLY A 197 10.41 -7.07 -11.61
C GLY A 197 9.33 -6.75 -10.57
N THR A 198 8.09 -6.48 -11.00
CA THR A 198 6.95 -6.25 -10.08
C THR A 198 6.41 -7.58 -9.59
N VAL A 199 6.13 -7.68 -8.29
CA VAL A 199 5.60 -8.88 -7.65
C VAL A 199 4.11 -8.70 -7.37
N SER A 200 3.31 -9.65 -7.83
CA SER A 200 1.89 -9.76 -7.49
C SER A 200 1.71 -10.83 -6.41
N TYR A 201 1.08 -10.45 -5.31
CA TYR A 201 0.78 -11.35 -4.20
C TYR A 201 -0.71 -11.73 -4.24
N ALA A 202 -1.00 -13.00 -4.53
CA ALA A 202 -2.36 -13.54 -4.48
C ALA A 202 -2.78 -13.79 -3.03
N ILE A 203 -2.97 -12.71 -2.25
CA ILE A 203 -3.42 -12.78 -0.86
C ILE A 203 -4.94 -12.74 -0.85
N GLU A 204 -5.56 -13.90 -0.61
CA GLU A 204 -7.00 -13.97 -0.41
C GLU A 204 -7.40 -13.20 0.85
N LYS A 205 -8.56 -12.55 0.81
CA LYS A 205 -9.08 -11.78 1.95
C LYS A 205 -9.36 -12.65 3.18
N GLY A 206 -9.71 -13.92 2.95
CA GLY A 206 -10.00 -14.90 3.98
C GLY A 206 -11.26 -14.60 4.80
N PRO A 207 -11.66 -15.49 5.71
CA PRO A 207 -12.86 -15.33 6.52
C PRO A 207 -12.81 -14.08 7.40
N LEU A 208 -13.99 -13.56 7.76
CA LEU A 208 -14.09 -12.56 8.83
C LEU A 208 -13.55 -13.14 10.14
N VAL A 209 -13.19 -12.26 11.06
CA VAL A 209 -12.82 -12.65 12.43
C VAL A 209 -13.96 -13.45 13.06
N HIS A 210 -13.63 -14.61 13.66
CA HIS A 210 -14.57 -15.57 14.24
C HIS A 210 -15.54 -16.23 13.25
N ALA A 211 -15.45 -15.97 11.96
CA ALA A 211 -16.20 -16.74 10.97
C ALA A 211 -15.57 -18.13 10.77
N PRO A 212 -16.38 -19.13 10.39
CA PRO A 212 -15.87 -20.45 10.01
C PRO A 212 -14.85 -20.39 8.87
N ASP A 213 -13.99 -21.40 8.78
CA ASP A 213 -12.96 -21.49 7.75
C ASP A 213 -13.53 -21.58 6.32
N ASP A 214 -14.79 -22.03 6.17
CA ASP A 214 -15.50 -22.12 4.90
C ASP A 214 -16.31 -20.85 4.55
N TYR A 215 -16.11 -19.75 5.28
CA TYR A 215 -16.76 -18.47 4.99
C TYR A 215 -16.30 -17.92 3.64
N ILE A 216 -17.27 -17.49 2.83
CA ILE A 216 -17.05 -16.85 1.53
C ILE A 216 -17.51 -15.40 1.61
N HIS A 217 -16.76 -14.49 0.99
CA HIS A 217 -17.24 -13.13 0.77
C HIS A 217 -18.36 -13.15 -0.25
N ILE A 218 -19.57 -12.90 0.22
CA ILE A 218 -20.76 -12.96 -0.62
C ILE A 218 -20.74 -11.91 -1.74
N ASP A 219 -20.03 -10.80 -1.56
CA ASP A 219 -19.81 -9.79 -2.58
C ASP A 219 -19.07 -10.35 -3.81
N ASP A 220 -18.08 -11.23 -3.59
CA ASP A 220 -17.34 -11.85 -4.70
C ASP A 220 -18.25 -12.79 -5.49
N LEU A 221 -19.12 -13.53 -4.80
CA LEU A 221 -20.13 -14.37 -5.44
C LEU A 221 -21.13 -13.55 -6.25
N VAL A 222 -21.64 -12.44 -5.71
CA VAL A 222 -22.59 -11.57 -6.41
C VAL A 222 -21.93 -10.88 -7.61
N LYS A 223 -20.68 -10.43 -7.46
CA LYS A 223 -19.91 -9.84 -8.54
C LYS A 223 -19.67 -10.83 -9.68
N ASP A 224 -19.33 -12.07 -9.37
CA ASP A 224 -19.05 -13.12 -10.37
C ASP A 224 -20.35 -13.58 -11.05
N ALA A 225 -21.43 -13.78 -10.29
CA ALA A 225 -22.70 -14.27 -10.83
C ALA A 225 -23.53 -13.19 -11.55
N TYR A 226 -23.45 -11.93 -11.09
CA TYR A 226 -24.29 -10.82 -11.55
C TYR A 226 -23.50 -9.48 -11.62
N PRO A 227 -22.46 -9.36 -12.47
CA PRO A 227 -21.55 -8.21 -12.46
C PRO A 227 -22.24 -6.86 -12.69
N GLU A 228 -23.21 -6.81 -13.61
CA GLU A 228 -23.99 -5.57 -13.88
C GLU A 228 -24.87 -5.18 -12.68
N LYS A 229 -25.51 -6.16 -12.03
CA LYS A 229 -26.36 -5.90 -10.87
C LYS A 229 -25.53 -5.54 -9.63
N TRP A 230 -24.33 -6.09 -9.50
CA TRP A 230 -23.36 -5.67 -8.51
C TRP A 230 -22.97 -4.19 -8.68
N GLN A 231 -22.68 -3.77 -9.92
CA GLN A 231 -22.40 -2.35 -10.19
C GLN A 231 -23.62 -1.48 -9.90
N SER A 232 -24.82 -1.89 -10.34
CA SER A 232 -26.06 -1.19 -10.04
C SER A 232 -26.31 -1.02 -8.54
N PHE A 233 -26.04 -2.07 -7.75
CA PHE A 233 -26.14 -2.01 -6.29
C PHE A 233 -25.19 -0.96 -5.70
N LYS A 234 -23.90 -0.96 -6.11
CA LYS A 234 -22.93 0.05 -5.64
C LYS A 234 -23.39 1.47 -5.98
N ASP A 235 -23.86 1.70 -7.19
CA ASP A 235 -24.31 3.02 -7.65
C ASP A 235 -25.53 3.49 -6.85
N LYS A 236 -26.47 2.58 -6.53
CA LYS A 236 -27.62 2.87 -5.66
C LYS A 236 -27.19 3.23 -4.24
N ILE A 237 -26.24 2.50 -3.66
CA ILE A 237 -25.74 2.79 -2.30
C ILE A 237 -25.06 4.17 -2.25
N VAL A 238 -24.23 4.50 -3.25
CA VAL A 238 -23.59 5.83 -3.33
C VAL A 238 -24.65 6.93 -3.43
N ALA A 239 -25.56 6.83 -4.41
CA ALA A 239 -26.58 7.85 -4.63
C ALA A 239 -27.53 8.01 -3.42
N ALA A 240 -27.90 6.91 -2.76
CA ALA A 240 -28.75 6.96 -1.58
C ALA A 240 -28.01 7.54 -0.36
N THR A 241 -26.71 7.26 -0.21
CA THR A 241 -25.88 7.85 0.85
C THR A 241 -25.71 9.36 0.66
N GLU A 242 -25.41 9.81 -0.56
CA GLU A 242 -25.28 11.23 -0.90
C GLU A 242 -26.57 12.02 -0.62
N LYS A 243 -27.72 11.39 -0.88
CA LYS A 243 -29.05 11.98 -0.63
C LYS A 243 -29.58 11.75 0.78
N GLN A 244 -28.85 11.02 1.62
CA GLN A 244 -29.31 10.54 2.94
C GLN A 244 -30.67 9.81 2.87
N ASP A 245 -30.93 9.14 1.76
CA ASP A 245 -32.19 8.46 1.47
C ASP A 245 -32.16 7.03 2.04
N LYS A 246 -32.75 6.88 3.23
CA LYS A 246 -32.80 5.61 3.94
C LYS A 246 -33.66 4.57 3.24
N ASP A 247 -34.74 4.98 2.57
CA ASP A 247 -35.64 4.05 1.89
C ASP A 247 -34.98 3.48 0.64
N ALA A 248 -34.26 4.31 -0.12
CA ALA A 248 -33.45 3.86 -1.24
C ALA A 248 -32.30 2.93 -0.80
N LEU A 249 -31.66 3.18 0.36
CA LEU A 249 -30.68 2.25 0.93
C LEU A 249 -31.32 0.90 1.26
N VAL A 250 -32.47 0.89 1.94
CA VAL A 250 -33.19 -0.34 2.29
C VAL A 250 -33.57 -1.13 1.05
N GLU A 251 -34.05 -0.46 0.00
CA GLU A 251 -34.40 -1.12 -1.26
C GLU A 251 -33.18 -1.72 -1.96
N ALA A 252 -32.06 -0.98 -2.02
CA ALA A 252 -30.82 -1.49 -2.59
C ALA A 252 -30.33 -2.78 -1.88
N PHE A 253 -30.38 -2.80 -0.55
CA PHE A 253 -30.04 -4.01 0.22
C PHE A 253 -31.05 -5.14 0.03
N ARG A 254 -32.34 -4.83 -0.13
CA ARG A 254 -33.37 -5.84 -0.43
C ARG A 254 -33.09 -6.54 -1.76
N GLU A 255 -32.81 -5.76 -2.81
CA GLU A 255 -32.44 -6.28 -4.12
C GLU A 255 -31.16 -7.13 -4.04
N TYR A 256 -30.12 -6.62 -3.38
CA TYR A 256 -28.88 -7.37 -3.16
C TYR A 256 -29.12 -8.72 -2.46
N ASN A 257 -29.91 -8.73 -1.38
CA ASN A 257 -30.24 -9.96 -0.65
C ASN A 257 -31.01 -10.97 -1.50
N GLN A 258 -31.82 -10.51 -2.46
CA GLN A 258 -32.47 -11.41 -3.43
C GLN A 258 -31.45 -12.05 -4.39
N LEU A 259 -30.43 -11.31 -4.83
CA LEU A 259 -29.34 -11.87 -5.64
C LEU A 259 -28.57 -12.93 -4.87
N VAL A 260 -28.20 -12.63 -3.63
CA VAL A 260 -27.55 -13.58 -2.71
C VAL A 260 -28.38 -14.85 -2.59
N LYS A 261 -29.68 -14.74 -2.26
CA LYS A 261 -30.59 -15.88 -2.15
C LYS A 261 -30.66 -16.69 -3.46
N SER A 262 -30.69 -16.01 -4.61
CA SER A 262 -30.70 -16.65 -5.93
C SER A 262 -29.44 -17.47 -6.18
N ILE A 263 -28.26 -16.99 -5.76
CA ILE A 263 -27.00 -17.75 -5.88
C ILE A 263 -27.10 -19.05 -5.08
N TYR A 264 -27.47 -18.98 -3.80
CA TYR A 264 -27.57 -20.18 -2.96
C TYR A 264 -28.63 -21.18 -3.42
N THR A 265 -29.71 -20.70 -4.06
CA THR A 265 -30.83 -21.56 -4.49
C THR A 265 -30.61 -22.14 -5.88
N ASN A 266 -30.12 -21.32 -6.82
CA ASN A 266 -30.11 -21.64 -8.24
C ASN A 266 -28.70 -21.90 -8.79
N GLN A 267 -27.66 -21.38 -8.12
CA GLN A 267 -26.25 -21.52 -8.52
C GLN A 267 -25.37 -22.03 -7.36
N PRO A 268 -25.76 -23.09 -6.61
CA PRO A 268 -25.01 -23.55 -5.45
C PRO A 268 -23.60 -24.05 -5.81
N HIS A 269 -23.35 -24.42 -7.07
CA HIS A 269 -22.02 -24.81 -7.54
C HIS A 269 -21.00 -23.68 -7.39
N LEU A 270 -21.38 -22.41 -7.63
CA LEU A 270 -20.47 -21.26 -7.45
C LEU A 270 -20.00 -21.11 -6.01
N VAL A 271 -20.89 -21.37 -5.05
CA VAL A 271 -20.56 -21.36 -3.61
C VAL A 271 -19.57 -22.48 -3.29
N GLN A 272 -19.82 -23.70 -3.77
CA GLN A 272 -18.95 -24.84 -3.52
C GLN A 272 -17.58 -24.70 -4.17
N GLU A 273 -17.53 -24.14 -5.39
CA GLU A 273 -16.28 -23.84 -6.09
C GLU A 273 -15.45 -22.82 -5.32
N LYS A 274 -16.05 -21.73 -4.84
CA LYS A 274 -15.34 -20.74 -4.01
C LYS A 274 -14.80 -21.33 -2.71
N ILE A 275 -15.57 -22.15 -1.99
CA ILE A 275 -15.08 -22.85 -0.78
C ILE A 275 -13.89 -23.72 -1.13
N LYS A 276 -14.00 -24.51 -2.21
CA LYS A 276 -12.94 -25.41 -2.65
C LYS A 276 -11.68 -24.67 -3.06
N ASP A 277 -11.81 -23.58 -3.81
CA ASP A 277 -10.67 -22.80 -4.29
C ASP A 277 -9.98 -22.06 -3.13
N TYR A 278 -10.74 -21.51 -2.19
CA TYR A 278 -10.17 -20.95 -0.97
C TYR A 278 -9.46 -22.02 -0.13
N GLY A 279 -10.06 -23.21 0.03
CA GLY A 279 -9.43 -24.33 0.76
C GLY A 279 -8.11 -24.79 0.12
N LYS A 280 -8.04 -24.88 -1.21
CA LYS A 280 -6.78 -25.17 -1.94
C LYS A 280 -5.74 -24.07 -1.70
N TRP A 281 -6.15 -22.81 -1.77
CA TRP A 281 -5.26 -21.68 -1.51
C TRP A 281 -4.70 -21.75 -0.09
N GLN A 282 -5.55 -21.99 0.91
CA GLN A 282 -5.13 -22.16 2.31
C GLN A 282 -4.14 -23.31 2.49
N GLU A 283 -4.41 -24.46 1.87
CA GLU A 283 -3.52 -25.62 1.91
C GLU A 283 -2.16 -25.30 1.26
N ASN A 284 -2.17 -24.62 0.11
CA ASN A 284 -0.94 -24.17 -0.56
C ASN A 284 -0.12 -23.24 0.36
N ILE A 285 -0.75 -22.22 0.97
CA ILE A 285 -0.07 -21.33 1.92
C ILE A 285 0.45 -22.11 3.13
N LYS A 286 -0.34 -23.02 3.70
CA LYS A 286 0.07 -23.82 4.86
C LYS A 286 1.31 -24.66 4.55
N ASN A 287 1.36 -25.29 3.37
CA ASN A 287 2.45 -26.17 2.94
C ASN A 287 3.64 -25.41 2.36
N THR A 288 3.52 -24.10 2.14
CA THR A 288 4.63 -23.27 1.70
C THR A 288 5.74 -23.23 2.76
N GLU A 289 6.95 -23.58 2.34
CA GLU A 289 8.15 -23.46 3.14
C GLU A 289 8.85 -22.12 2.87
N VAL A 290 9.34 -21.48 3.93
CA VAL A 290 10.17 -20.28 3.83
C VAL A 290 11.63 -20.71 3.89
N SER A 291 12.46 -20.12 3.02
CA SER A 291 13.90 -20.37 3.00
C SER A 291 14.54 -20.18 4.37
N LYS A 292 15.54 -21.03 4.67
CA LYS A 292 16.32 -21.02 5.92
C LYS A 292 17.72 -20.42 5.77
N GLN A 293 17.96 -19.72 4.66
CA GLN A 293 19.26 -19.11 4.32
C GLN A 293 19.85 -18.24 5.45
N PHE A 294 19.00 -17.58 6.25
CA PHE A 294 19.40 -16.77 7.40
C PHE A 294 19.02 -17.37 8.77
N SER A 295 18.66 -18.66 8.85
CA SER A 295 18.10 -19.25 10.09
C SER A 295 19.04 -19.34 11.29
N GLN A 296 20.35 -19.17 11.09
CA GLN A 296 21.39 -19.34 12.12
C GLN A 296 22.01 -18.01 12.57
N LEU A 297 21.23 -16.93 12.59
CA LEU A 297 21.71 -15.61 13.02
C LEU A 297 21.70 -15.43 14.54
N ASP A 298 22.76 -14.83 15.09
CA ASP A 298 22.83 -14.35 16.47
C ASP A 298 21.89 -13.15 16.69
N LYS A 299 20.84 -13.35 17.51
CA LYS A 299 19.82 -12.33 17.82
C LYS A 299 19.97 -11.71 19.20
N THR A 300 21.09 -11.96 19.90
CA THR A 300 21.31 -11.51 21.29
C THR A 300 21.47 -10.00 21.44
N SER A 301 21.97 -9.32 20.40
CA SER A 301 22.06 -7.87 20.35
C SER A 301 21.95 -7.38 18.91
N LEU A 302 21.53 -6.13 18.71
CA LEU A 302 21.41 -5.56 17.36
C LEU A 302 22.75 -5.54 16.62
N SER A 303 23.85 -5.26 17.33
CA SER A 303 25.20 -5.25 16.74
C SER A 303 25.60 -6.64 16.25
N ASN A 304 25.41 -7.68 17.07
CA ASN A 304 25.74 -9.05 16.68
C ASN A 304 24.86 -9.49 15.51
N PHE A 305 23.56 -9.22 15.58
CA PHE A 305 22.62 -9.58 14.53
C PHE A 305 22.98 -8.97 13.18
N MET A 306 23.28 -7.67 13.16
CA MET A 306 23.67 -6.99 11.92
C MET A 306 25.00 -7.48 11.36
N GLU A 307 25.98 -7.78 12.21
CA GLU A 307 27.27 -8.28 11.77
C GLU A 307 27.19 -9.72 11.23
N ASP A 308 26.39 -10.55 11.89
CA ASP A 308 26.17 -11.92 11.47
C ASP A 308 25.39 -12.00 10.15
N ILE A 309 24.42 -11.10 9.94
CA ILE A 309 23.75 -10.97 8.63
C ILE A 309 24.76 -10.67 7.52
N LYS A 310 25.68 -9.71 7.74
CA LYS A 310 26.70 -9.35 6.73
C LYS A 310 27.64 -10.51 6.45
N THR A 311 28.06 -11.23 7.49
CA THR A 311 29.00 -12.35 7.39
C THR A 311 28.37 -13.57 6.73
N THR A 312 27.10 -13.84 7.03
CA THR A 312 26.33 -14.97 6.48
C THR A 312 25.82 -14.70 5.06
N ASN A 313 25.69 -13.44 4.65
CA ASN A 313 25.11 -13.09 3.35
C ASN A 313 25.95 -13.61 2.17
N ALA A 314 25.38 -14.56 1.42
CA ALA A 314 25.93 -15.07 0.16
C ALA A 314 25.05 -14.74 -1.06
N TRP A 315 23.89 -14.13 -0.87
CA TRP A 315 22.85 -14.04 -1.92
C TRP A 315 22.48 -12.61 -2.30
N LEU A 316 22.33 -11.74 -1.31
CA LEU A 316 21.83 -10.38 -1.50
C LEU A 316 22.96 -9.45 -1.92
N SER A 317 22.66 -8.46 -2.77
CA SER A 317 23.64 -7.45 -3.15
C SER A 317 24.04 -6.60 -1.95
N ASN A 318 25.31 -6.18 -1.90
CA ASN A 318 25.80 -5.32 -0.83
C ASN A 318 25.03 -4.00 -0.74
N GLU A 319 24.61 -3.45 -1.87
CA GLU A 319 23.79 -2.23 -1.92
C GLU A 319 22.43 -2.44 -1.25
N PHE A 320 21.72 -3.51 -1.62
CA PHE A 320 20.43 -3.84 -1.00
C PHE A 320 20.62 -4.04 0.51
N LEU A 321 21.58 -4.88 0.89
CA LEU A 321 21.79 -5.23 2.28
C LEU A 321 22.18 -4.02 3.14
N ALA A 322 23.06 -3.15 2.64
CA ALA A 322 23.45 -1.94 3.34
C ALA A 322 22.25 -1.01 3.60
N LYS A 323 21.39 -0.81 2.60
CA LYS A 323 20.17 0.01 2.73
C LYS A 323 19.18 -0.62 3.70
N ASP A 324 18.92 -1.92 3.55
CA ASP A 324 17.98 -2.70 4.34
C ASP A 324 18.39 -2.76 5.83
N LEU A 325 19.68 -2.91 6.11
CA LEU A 325 20.21 -2.89 7.48
C LEU A 325 20.26 -1.49 8.08
N LYS A 326 20.63 -0.46 7.29
CA LYS A 326 20.59 0.94 7.75
C LYS A 326 19.18 1.34 8.19
N ASN A 327 18.16 0.96 7.41
CA ASN A 327 16.77 1.24 7.74
C ASN A 327 16.34 0.51 9.02
N PHE A 328 16.63 -0.80 9.11
CA PHE A 328 16.27 -1.60 10.28
C PHE A 328 16.90 -1.06 11.56
N GLN A 329 18.19 -0.73 11.52
CA GLN A 329 18.88 -0.10 12.64
C GLN A 329 18.26 1.25 12.99
N ARG A 330 18.01 2.12 11.99
CA ARG A 330 17.41 3.44 12.21
C ARG A 330 16.11 3.33 13.02
N TYR A 331 15.22 2.41 12.67
CA TYR A 331 13.93 2.29 13.38
C TYR A 331 14.08 1.76 14.80
N LEU A 332 15.02 0.84 15.05
CA LEU A 332 15.22 0.25 16.37
C LEU A 332 16.01 1.14 17.34
N THR A 333 16.85 2.05 16.83
CA THR A 333 17.70 2.92 17.66
C THR A 333 17.20 4.37 17.72
N ARG A 334 16.03 4.68 17.16
CA ARG A 334 15.40 6.00 17.30
C ARG A 334 15.11 6.27 18.78
N ASN A 335 15.59 7.40 19.30
CA ASN A 335 15.13 7.90 20.59
C ASN A 335 13.76 8.54 20.36
N HIS A 336 12.72 8.05 21.05
CA HIS A 336 11.38 8.65 21.07
C HIS A 336 11.12 9.30 22.42
#